data_AF-A0A4R2K4D8-F1
#
_entry.id   AF-A0A4R2K4D8-F1
#
_cell.length_a   1.000
_cell.length_b   1.000
_cell.length_c   1.000
_cell.angle_alpha   90.00
_cell.angle_beta   90.00
_cell.angle_gamma   90.00
#
_symmetry.space_group_name_H-M   'P 1'
#
loop_
_entity.id
_entity.type
_entity.pdbx_description
1 polymer ?
#
loop_
_entity_poly.entity_id
_entity_poly.type
_entity_poly.pdbx_seq_one_letter_code
_entity_poly.pdbx_strand_id
1 'polypeptide(L)'
;MTAADTDLGAEGATDTEEKPARSGPSGEELLVREGDIAGDYLERLLDLLDFDGDIDLDVEAGRAIVSIDGGDDLEKLVGPRGSALEALQELTRLAVQQETGVRSRLMLDIAGWRAERREELRDLGKASAEKVVSTGEKVRLQPMTPFERKVVHDAVAEVEGVHSESEGEDPRRRVVIFPKP
;
A
#
# COMPACT_ATOMS: atom_id res chain seq x y z
N MET A 1 -1.67 62.79 -46.35
CA MET A 1 -1.85 63.51 -45.08
C MET A 1 -2.63 62.55 -44.18
N THR A 2 -1.89 61.71 -43.43
CA THR A 2 -1.93 61.61 -41.95
C THR A 2 -3.32 61.22 -41.44
N ALA A 3 -3.58 59.94 -41.14
CA ALA A 3 -3.17 59.17 -39.95
C ALA A 3 -4.20 59.26 -38.80
N ALA A 4 -4.26 58.15 -38.05
CA ALA A 4 -5.01 57.86 -36.83
C ALA A 4 -6.46 57.39 -37.02
N ASP A 5 -6.97 56.36 -36.34
CA ASP A 5 -6.45 55.30 -35.47
C ASP A 5 -7.70 54.47 -35.14
N THR A 6 -7.74 53.16 -35.43
CA THR A 6 -8.57 52.23 -34.63
C THR A 6 -8.05 50.80 -34.83
N ASP A 7 -7.36 50.35 -33.79
CA ASP A 7 -6.88 49.02 -33.50
C ASP A 7 -8.01 48.06 -33.04
N LEU A 8 -7.86 46.78 -33.42
CA LEU A 8 -8.28 45.50 -32.80
C LEU A 8 -9.52 45.47 -31.88
N GLY A 9 -10.44 44.52 -31.95
CA GLY A 9 -10.32 43.08 -32.16
C GLY A 9 -11.49 42.43 -31.42
N ALA A 10 -12.00 41.32 -31.94
CA ALA A 10 -13.25 40.69 -31.52
C ALA A 10 -13.25 40.14 -30.07
N GLU A 11 -14.26 40.51 -29.28
CA GLU A 11 -14.58 39.85 -28.02
C GLU A 11 -15.59 38.72 -28.28
N GLY A 12 -15.08 37.49 -28.17
CA GLY A 12 -15.87 36.27 -28.12
C GLY A 12 -15.93 35.73 -26.70
N ALA A 13 -17.16 35.45 -26.27
CA ALA A 13 -17.59 34.32 -25.44
C ALA A 13 -17.08 34.14 -23.99
N THR A 14 -18.06 33.76 -23.17
CA THR A 14 -18.01 32.93 -21.94
C THR A 14 -17.36 33.53 -20.69
N ASP A 15 -18.19 33.91 -19.72
CA ASP A 15 -18.28 33.16 -18.48
C ASP A 15 -19.51 33.60 -17.67
N THR A 16 -20.52 32.75 -17.62
CA THR A 16 -21.66 32.90 -16.71
C THR A 16 -21.60 31.75 -15.72
N GLU A 17 -21.20 32.12 -14.50
CA GLU A 17 -21.62 31.54 -13.22
C GLU A 17 -21.31 30.06 -13.00
N GLU A 18 -20.11 29.80 -12.47
CA GLU A 18 -19.86 28.60 -11.68
C GLU A 18 -20.55 28.75 -10.31
N LYS A 19 -21.71 28.10 -10.16
CA LYS A 19 -22.39 27.93 -8.86
C LYS A 19 -21.50 27.11 -7.90
N PRO A 20 -21.35 27.50 -6.62
CA PRO A 20 -20.73 26.65 -5.63
C PRO A 20 -21.73 25.55 -5.25
N ALA A 21 -21.39 24.28 -5.48
CA ALA A 21 -22.26 23.18 -5.11
C ALA A 21 -21.49 22.04 -4.41
N ARG A 22 -21.69 22.05 -3.10
CA ARG A 22 -21.62 20.96 -2.11
C ARG A 22 -20.34 20.88 -1.27
N SER A 23 -20.45 21.43 -0.07
CA SER A 23 -19.63 21.09 1.09
C SER A 23 -19.82 19.60 1.43
N GLY A 24 -18.93 18.75 0.92
CA GLY A 24 -18.66 17.45 1.52
C GLY A 24 -17.82 17.61 2.81
N PRO A 25 -17.71 16.57 3.65
CA PRO A 25 -16.74 16.58 4.74
C PRO A 25 -15.34 16.89 4.19
N SER A 26 -14.51 17.56 4.99
CA SER A 26 -13.11 17.78 4.62
C SER A 26 -12.45 16.42 4.35
N GLY A 27 -11.46 16.37 3.45
CA GLY A 27 -10.80 15.10 3.11
C GLY A 27 -10.25 14.37 4.34
N GLU A 28 -9.83 15.13 5.36
CA GLU A 28 -9.37 14.61 6.65
C GLU A 28 -10.52 14.04 7.50
N GLU A 29 -11.65 14.73 7.62
CA GLU A 29 -12.85 14.20 8.30
C GLU A 29 -13.34 12.89 7.69
N LEU A 30 -13.23 12.75 6.36
CA LEU A 30 -13.56 11.49 5.70
C LEU A 30 -12.60 10.38 6.13
N LEU A 31 -11.29 10.64 6.18
CA LEU A 31 -10.29 9.65 6.59
C LEU A 31 -10.45 9.22 8.05
N VAL A 32 -10.75 10.16 8.95
CA VAL A 32 -11.08 9.84 10.35
C VAL A 32 -12.32 8.93 10.40
N ARG A 33 -13.38 9.29 9.67
CA ARG A 33 -14.59 8.46 9.60
C ARG A 33 -14.34 7.07 8.99
N GLU A 34 -13.46 6.96 8.00
CA GLU A 34 -13.03 5.65 7.46
C GLU A 34 -12.33 4.81 8.53
N GLY A 35 -11.45 5.43 9.33
CA GLY A 35 -10.78 4.82 10.46
C GLY A 35 -11.77 4.31 11.51
N ASP A 36 -12.72 5.13 11.94
CA ASP A 36 -13.73 4.76 12.93
C ASP A 36 -14.55 3.53 12.48
N ILE A 37 -15.06 3.55 11.24
CA ILE A 37 -15.85 2.44 10.69
C ILE A 37 -15.01 1.16 10.59
N ALA A 38 -13.74 1.30 10.21
CA ALA A 38 -12.81 0.18 10.12
C ALA A 38 -12.49 -0.40 11.51
N GLY A 39 -12.23 0.45 12.49
CA GLY A 39 -12.01 0.08 13.89
C GLY A 39 -13.21 -0.69 14.45
N ASP A 40 -14.41 -0.12 14.33
CA ASP A 40 -15.67 -0.76 14.73
C ASP A 40 -15.87 -2.15 14.10
N TYR A 41 -15.51 -2.31 12.82
CA TYR A 41 -15.62 -3.58 12.11
C TYR A 41 -14.64 -4.63 12.66
N LEU A 42 -13.39 -4.21 12.89
CA LEU A 42 -12.32 -5.08 13.36
C LEU A 42 -12.50 -5.42 14.85
N GLU A 43 -12.93 -4.49 15.69
CA GLU A 43 -13.25 -4.72 17.11
C GLU A 43 -14.30 -5.82 17.25
N ARG A 44 -15.43 -5.71 16.52
CA ARG A 44 -16.46 -6.76 16.52
C ARG A 44 -15.96 -8.10 16.01
N LEU A 45 -14.99 -8.10 15.10
CA LEU A 45 -14.37 -9.33 14.62
C LEU A 45 -13.49 -9.95 15.71
N LEU A 46 -12.67 -9.17 16.39
CA LEU A 46 -11.84 -9.63 17.51
C LEU A 46 -12.71 -10.21 18.63
N ASP A 47 -13.79 -9.52 19.00
CA ASP A 47 -14.77 -9.99 19.98
C ASP A 47 -15.38 -11.34 19.58
N LEU A 48 -15.77 -11.51 18.31
CA LEU A 48 -16.37 -12.75 17.83
C LEU A 48 -15.39 -13.92 17.84
N LEU A 49 -14.09 -13.63 17.70
CA LEU A 49 -13.02 -14.62 17.70
C LEU A 49 -12.46 -14.90 19.10
N ASP A 50 -12.90 -14.16 20.12
CA ASP A 50 -12.31 -14.12 21.47
C ASP A 50 -10.80 -13.80 21.43
N PHE A 51 -10.40 -12.82 20.60
CA PHE A 51 -9.00 -12.39 20.48
C PHE A 51 -8.79 -11.07 21.20
N ASP A 52 -7.76 -11.01 22.04
CA ASP A 52 -7.27 -9.75 22.59
C ASP A 52 -6.55 -8.94 21.50
N GLY A 53 -6.62 -7.61 21.61
CA GLY A 53 -5.89 -6.70 20.73
C GLY A 53 -6.28 -5.24 20.96
N ASP A 54 -5.29 -4.37 20.95
CA ASP A 54 -5.47 -2.92 21.02
C ASP A 54 -5.53 -2.37 19.59
N ILE A 55 -6.61 -1.65 19.27
CA ILE A 55 -6.79 -1.03 17.95
C ILE A 55 -6.39 0.45 18.03
N ASP A 56 -5.40 0.83 17.21
CA ASP A 56 -4.98 2.21 17.03
C ASP A 56 -5.40 2.73 15.64
N LEU A 57 -5.93 3.94 15.60
CA LEU A 57 -6.39 4.62 14.38
C LEU A 57 -5.51 5.85 14.11
N ASP A 58 -5.01 5.97 12.88
CA ASP A 58 -4.22 7.13 12.45
C ASP A 58 -4.55 7.55 11.00
N VAL A 59 -4.11 8.73 10.61
CA VAL A 59 -4.21 9.26 9.25
C VAL A 59 -2.81 9.61 8.75
N GLU A 60 -2.32 8.82 7.81
CA GLU A 60 -1.00 9.02 7.22
C GLU A 60 -1.04 9.04 5.70
N ALA A 61 -0.27 9.95 5.09
CA ALA A 61 -0.09 10.02 3.64
C ALA A 61 -1.41 10.01 2.82
N GLY A 62 -2.48 10.61 3.37
CA GLY A 62 -3.79 10.71 2.72
C GLY A 62 -4.61 9.41 2.71
N ARG A 63 -4.41 8.53 3.70
CA ARG A 63 -5.24 7.34 3.95
C ARG A 63 -5.39 7.09 5.45
N ALA A 64 -6.48 6.42 5.83
CA ALA A 64 -6.63 5.87 7.18
C ALA A 64 -5.67 4.69 7.38
N ILE A 65 -5.09 4.59 8.56
CA ILE A 65 -4.26 3.48 9.04
C ILE A 65 -4.96 2.87 10.25
N VAL A 66 -5.07 1.56 10.27
CA VAL A 66 -5.55 0.80 11.42
C VAL A 66 -4.48 -0.21 11.80
N SER A 67 -4.05 -0.17 13.04
CA SER A 67 -3.07 -1.09 13.62
C SER A 67 -3.74 -1.90 14.72
N ILE A 68 -3.43 -3.21 14.78
CA ILE A 68 -3.89 -4.09 15.86
C ILE A 68 -2.67 -4.71 16.52
N ASP A 69 -2.46 -4.44 17.80
CA ASP A 69 -1.28 -4.89 18.56
C ASP A 69 -1.67 -5.48 19.93
N GLY A 70 -0.71 -5.97 20.70
CA GLY A 70 -0.91 -6.33 22.12
C GLY A 70 -1.63 -7.64 22.43
N GLY A 71 -2.08 -8.41 21.42
CA GLY A 71 -2.77 -9.69 21.61
C GLY A 71 -1.91 -10.93 21.34
N ASP A 72 -2.08 -11.98 22.15
CA ASP A 72 -1.29 -13.23 22.07
C ASP A 72 -1.55 -14.05 20.79
N ASP A 73 -2.73 -13.89 20.17
CA ASP A 73 -3.21 -14.73 19.06
C ASP A 73 -3.31 -13.99 17.71
N LEU A 74 -2.84 -12.74 17.65
CA LEU A 74 -2.95 -11.89 16.46
C LEU A 74 -2.22 -12.46 15.23
N GLU A 75 -1.17 -13.27 15.42
CA GLU A 75 -0.47 -13.97 14.33
C GLU A 75 -1.42 -14.82 13.46
N LYS A 76 -2.50 -15.34 14.05
CA LYS A 76 -3.53 -16.11 13.31
C LYS A 76 -4.29 -15.25 12.30
N LEU A 77 -4.44 -13.95 12.58
CA LEU A 77 -5.07 -12.97 11.68
C LEU A 77 -4.13 -12.49 10.59
N VAL A 78 -2.82 -12.64 10.77
CA VAL A 78 -1.83 -12.40 9.72
C VAL A 78 -1.85 -13.53 8.69
N GLY A 79 -1.81 -14.77 9.17
CA GLY A 79 -1.78 -15.97 8.34
C GLY A 79 -0.49 -16.12 7.51
N PRO A 80 -0.38 -17.20 6.71
CA PRO A 80 0.85 -17.51 5.97
C PRO A 80 1.25 -16.37 5.02
N ARG A 81 2.41 -15.76 5.27
CA ARG A 81 2.93 -14.62 4.48
C ARG A 81 1.93 -13.45 4.38
N GLY A 82 1.13 -13.21 5.42
CA GLY A 82 0.18 -12.10 5.47
C GLY A 82 -1.08 -12.31 4.64
N SER A 83 -1.36 -13.53 4.17
CA SER A 83 -2.54 -13.76 3.30
C SER A 83 -3.87 -13.46 3.99
N ALA A 84 -3.97 -13.73 5.29
CA ALA A 84 -5.18 -13.41 6.05
C ALA A 84 -5.26 -11.91 6.34
N LEU A 85 -4.14 -11.25 6.67
CA LEU A 85 -4.06 -9.80 6.83
C LEU A 85 -4.58 -9.07 5.57
N GLU A 86 -4.11 -9.47 4.39
CA GLU A 86 -4.55 -8.83 3.13
C GLU A 86 -6.04 -9.10 2.85
N ALA A 87 -6.55 -10.30 3.16
CA ALA A 87 -7.97 -10.59 3.02
C ALA A 87 -8.81 -9.74 3.99
N LEU A 88 -8.40 -9.62 5.25
CA LEU A 88 -9.04 -8.80 6.27
C LEU A 88 -9.05 -7.33 5.85
N GLN A 89 -7.92 -6.80 5.36
CA GLN A 89 -7.86 -5.44 4.85
C GLN A 89 -8.90 -5.18 3.76
N GLU A 90 -9.04 -6.09 2.79
CA GLU A 90 -10.03 -5.94 1.72
C GLU A 90 -11.47 -6.03 2.24
N LEU A 91 -11.74 -6.94 3.18
CA LEU A 91 -13.06 -7.02 3.83
C LEU A 91 -13.39 -5.73 4.59
N THR A 92 -12.43 -5.18 5.34
CA THR A 92 -12.62 -3.91 6.05
C THR A 92 -12.82 -2.75 5.07
N ARG A 93 -12.06 -2.68 3.97
CA ARG A 93 -12.28 -1.68 2.91
C ARG A 93 -13.68 -1.76 2.30
N LEU A 94 -14.21 -2.97 2.12
CA LEU A 94 -15.58 -3.18 1.63
C LEU A 94 -16.63 -2.75 2.66
N ALA A 95 -16.42 -3.02 3.95
CA ALA A 95 -17.27 -2.54 5.03
C ALA A 95 -17.31 -1.01 5.08
N VAL A 96 -16.15 -0.36 5.00
CA VAL A 96 -16.05 1.12 4.93
C VAL A 96 -16.74 1.65 3.67
N GLN A 97 -16.57 1.00 2.52
CA GLN A 97 -17.24 1.41 1.29
C GLN A 97 -18.76 1.29 1.39
N GLN A 98 -19.26 0.25 2.06
CA GLN A 98 -20.70 0.02 2.24
C GLN A 98 -21.36 1.15 3.04
N GLU A 99 -20.64 1.71 4.02
CA GLU A 99 -21.13 2.79 4.91
C GLU A 99 -20.89 4.20 4.35
N THR A 100 -19.76 4.42 3.68
CA THR A 100 -19.37 5.75 3.16
C THR A 100 -19.76 5.99 1.70
N GLY A 101 -20.02 4.91 0.94
CA GLY A 101 -20.23 4.95 -0.51
C GLY A 101 -18.95 5.15 -1.33
N VAL A 102 -17.79 5.31 -0.69
CA VAL A 102 -16.50 5.61 -1.34
C VAL A 102 -15.53 4.45 -1.12
N ARG A 103 -14.73 4.12 -2.13
CA ARG A 103 -13.68 3.10 -1.97
C ARG A 103 -12.56 3.66 -1.09
N SER A 104 -12.41 3.09 0.09
CA SER A 104 -11.34 3.46 1.02
C SER A 104 -9.97 2.99 0.53
N ARG A 105 -8.94 3.80 0.85
CA ARG A 105 -7.52 3.46 0.67
C ARG A 105 -6.86 3.02 1.99
N LEU A 106 -7.66 2.75 3.01
CA LEU A 106 -7.31 2.19 4.32
C LEU A 106 -6.14 1.21 4.23
N MET A 107 -5.17 1.30 5.13
CA MET A 107 -4.17 0.25 5.35
C MET A 107 -4.43 -0.41 6.70
N LEU A 108 -4.39 -1.74 6.73
CA LEU A 108 -4.40 -2.52 7.96
C LEU A 108 -3.00 -3.09 8.21
N ASP A 109 -2.52 -2.96 9.44
CA ASP A 109 -1.35 -3.68 9.96
C ASP A 109 -1.75 -4.44 11.24
N ILE A 110 -1.14 -5.59 11.45
CA ILE A 110 -1.40 -6.43 12.63
C ILE A 110 -0.06 -6.89 13.16
N ALA A 111 0.18 -6.67 14.45
CA ALA A 111 1.39 -7.07 15.16
C ALA A 111 2.69 -6.62 14.47
N GLY A 112 2.70 -5.42 13.88
CA GLY A 112 3.85 -4.88 13.15
C GLY A 112 4.30 -5.68 11.92
N TRP A 113 3.50 -6.64 11.43
CA TRP A 113 3.90 -7.62 10.43
C TRP A 113 4.48 -6.99 9.16
N ARG A 114 3.92 -5.87 8.69
CA ARG A 114 4.39 -5.22 7.46
C ARG A 114 5.82 -4.71 7.56
N ALA A 115 6.23 -4.23 8.75
CA ALA A 115 7.59 -3.75 8.98
C ALA A 115 8.57 -4.93 9.04
N GLU A 116 8.25 -5.94 9.85
CA GLU A 116 9.05 -7.16 9.99
C GLU A 116 9.23 -7.86 8.64
N ARG A 117 8.14 -8.03 7.89
CA ARG A 117 8.17 -8.67 6.57
C ARG A 117 9.08 -7.94 5.59
N ARG A 118 9.12 -6.61 5.66
CA ARG A 118 10.01 -5.79 4.81
C ARG A 118 11.47 -6.04 5.15
N GLU A 119 11.79 -6.12 6.44
CA GLU A 119 13.14 -6.43 6.91
C GLU A 119 13.59 -7.84 6.49
N GLU A 120 12.73 -8.85 6.71
CA GLU A 120 13.00 -10.23 6.27
C GLU A 120 13.32 -10.32 4.76
N LEU A 121 12.55 -9.62 3.93
CA LEU A 121 12.74 -9.63 2.47
C LEU A 121 14.01 -8.90 2.06
N ARG A 122 14.37 -7.84 2.79
CA ARG A 122 15.63 -7.13 2.56
C ARG A 122 16.82 -8.04 2.86
N ASP A 123 16.79 -8.72 3.99
CA ASP A 123 17.85 -9.64 4.39
C ASP A 123 17.93 -10.86 3.45
N LEU A 124 16.78 -11.41 3.06
CA LEU A 124 16.71 -12.45 2.04
C LEU A 124 17.35 -12.01 0.72
N GLY A 125 17.05 -10.78 0.27
CA GLY A 125 17.62 -10.21 -0.94
C GLY A 125 19.14 -10.10 -0.88
N LYS A 126 19.66 -9.54 0.21
CA LYS A 126 21.11 -9.39 0.45
C LYS A 126 21.83 -10.72 0.53
N ALA A 127 21.37 -11.63 1.38
CA ALA A 127 21.97 -12.94 1.55
C ALA A 127 21.97 -13.75 0.24
N SER A 128 20.89 -13.64 -0.55
CA SER A 128 20.81 -14.30 -1.85
C SER A 128 21.74 -13.67 -2.89
N ALA A 129 21.88 -12.35 -2.88
CA ALA A 129 22.83 -11.64 -3.73
C ALA A 129 24.29 -12.02 -3.41
N GLU A 130 24.69 -11.98 -2.14
CA GLU A 130 26.03 -12.39 -1.69
C GLU A 130 26.33 -13.84 -2.09
N LYS A 131 25.34 -14.73 -1.95
CA LYS A 131 25.46 -16.11 -2.40
C LYS A 131 25.77 -16.18 -3.90
N VAL A 132 25.04 -15.45 -4.74
CA VAL A 132 25.27 -15.43 -6.20
C VAL A 132 26.66 -14.87 -6.53
N VAL A 133 27.13 -13.83 -5.83
CA VAL A 133 28.50 -13.31 -6.00
C VAL A 133 29.54 -14.38 -5.69
N SER A 134 29.34 -15.12 -4.59
CA SER A 134 30.30 -16.14 -4.14
C SER A 134 30.33 -17.39 -5.02
N THR A 135 29.18 -17.81 -5.57
CA THR A 135 29.06 -19.05 -6.34
C THR A 135 29.16 -18.84 -7.85
N GLY A 136 28.83 -17.65 -8.34
CA GLY A 136 28.64 -17.39 -9.77
C GLY A 136 27.38 -18.06 -10.35
N GLU A 137 26.50 -18.62 -9.50
CA GLU A 137 25.29 -19.30 -9.93
C GLU A 137 24.04 -18.48 -9.58
N LYS A 138 23.10 -18.37 -10.53
CA LYS A 138 21.85 -17.65 -10.30
C LYS A 138 20.96 -18.30 -9.24
N VAL A 139 20.28 -17.48 -8.45
CA VAL A 139 19.34 -17.92 -7.39
C VAL A 139 17.91 -17.51 -7.76
N ARG A 140 16.96 -18.44 -7.60
CA ARG A 140 15.52 -18.19 -7.80
C ARG A 140 14.82 -18.18 -6.45
N LEU A 141 14.12 -17.10 -6.14
CA LEU A 141 13.37 -16.99 -4.90
C LEU A 141 11.97 -17.60 -5.02
N GLN A 142 11.29 -17.67 -3.89
CA GLN A 142 9.87 -18.02 -3.84
C GLN A 142 9.02 -16.94 -4.54
N PRO A 143 7.85 -17.29 -5.10
CA PRO A 143 6.89 -16.30 -5.58
C PRO A 143 6.47 -15.36 -4.45
N MET A 144 6.33 -14.08 -4.78
CA MET A 144 6.02 -13.01 -3.84
C MET A 144 5.28 -11.87 -4.57
N THR A 145 4.55 -11.04 -3.83
CA THR A 145 3.73 -9.95 -4.38
C THR A 145 4.59 -8.89 -5.08
N PRO A 146 4.02 -8.02 -5.95
CA PRO A 146 4.78 -6.94 -6.59
C PRO A 146 5.53 -6.04 -5.60
N PHE A 147 4.92 -5.74 -4.45
CA PHE A 147 5.55 -4.95 -3.39
C PHE A 147 6.76 -5.67 -2.79
N GLU A 148 6.60 -6.94 -2.42
CA GLU A 148 7.69 -7.75 -1.88
C GLU A 148 8.85 -7.89 -2.89
N ARG A 149 8.54 -8.10 -4.18
CA ARG A 149 9.56 -8.14 -5.24
C ARG A 149 10.34 -6.83 -5.31
N LYS A 150 9.66 -5.69 -5.18
CA LYS A 150 10.32 -4.38 -5.19
C LYS A 150 11.31 -4.25 -4.03
N VAL A 151 10.92 -4.64 -2.81
CA VAL A 151 11.81 -4.64 -1.64
C VAL A 151 13.06 -5.50 -1.89
N VAL A 152 12.88 -6.70 -2.44
CA VAL A 152 13.99 -7.59 -2.78
C VAL A 152 14.88 -7.01 -3.88
N HIS A 153 14.30 -6.45 -4.94
CA HIS A 153 15.06 -5.80 -6.01
C HIS A 153 15.93 -4.66 -5.49
N ASP A 154 15.37 -3.83 -4.61
CA ASP A 154 16.09 -2.71 -4.00
C ASP A 154 17.24 -3.23 -3.11
N ALA A 155 17.00 -4.28 -2.32
CA ALA A 155 18.03 -4.92 -1.49
C ALA A 155 19.15 -5.54 -2.33
N VAL A 156 18.83 -6.19 -3.46
CA VAL A 156 19.82 -6.78 -4.37
C VAL A 156 20.63 -5.69 -5.07
N ALA A 157 20.04 -4.54 -5.39
CA ALA A 157 20.73 -3.44 -6.05
C ALA A 157 21.83 -2.81 -5.19
N GLU A 158 21.80 -3.02 -3.87
CA GLU A 158 22.86 -2.59 -2.94
C GLU A 158 24.13 -3.46 -3.02
N VAL A 159 24.08 -4.62 -3.68
CA VAL A 159 25.20 -5.56 -3.78
C VAL A 159 25.84 -5.47 -5.17
N GLU A 160 27.14 -5.20 -5.21
CA GLU A 160 27.91 -5.16 -6.46
C GLU A 160 28.09 -6.56 -7.07
N GLY A 161 28.26 -6.64 -8.39
CA GLY A 161 28.48 -7.92 -9.07
C GLY A 161 27.23 -8.76 -9.32
N VAL A 162 26.03 -8.26 -9.00
CA VAL A 162 24.75 -8.93 -9.30
C VAL A 162 23.70 -7.99 -9.88
N HIS A 163 22.68 -8.57 -10.52
CA HIS A 163 21.43 -7.91 -10.88
C HIS A 163 20.25 -8.86 -10.61
N SER A 164 19.04 -8.31 -10.62
CA SER A 164 17.82 -9.08 -10.40
C SER A 164 16.77 -8.79 -11.45
N GLU A 165 16.00 -9.82 -11.81
CA GLU A 165 14.86 -9.74 -12.72
C GLU A 165 13.65 -10.47 -12.13
N SER A 166 12.44 -10.01 -12.47
CA SER A 166 11.19 -10.67 -12.06
C SER A 166 10.70 -11.61 -13.16
N GLU A 167 10.79 -12.92 -12.95
CA GLU A 167 10.36 -13.97 -13.90
C GLU A 167 9.00 -14.58 -13.52
N GLY A 168 8.21 -14.95 -14.54
CA GLY A 168 6.91 -15.60 -14.42
C GLY A 168 5.72 -14.63 -14.40
N GLU A 169 4.52 -15.19 -14.21
CA GLU A 169 3.25 -14.45 -14.15
C GLU A 169 2.63 -14.56 -12.76
N ASP A 170 1.98 -13.50 -12.30
CA ASP A 170 1.29 -13.49 -11.01
C ASP A 170 0.20 -14.58 -10.99
N PRO A 171 0.05 -15.37 -9.90
CA PRO A 171 0.70 -15.24 -8.58
C PRO A 171 2.02 -16.00 -8.43
N ARG A 172 2.54 -16.63 -9.51
CA ARG A 172 3.78 -17.44 -9.49
C ARG A 172 5.05 -16.65 -9.81
N ARG A 173 4.91 -15.33 -10.01
CA ARG A 173 5.99 -14.41 -10.35
C ARG A 173 6.95 -14.24 -9.18
N ARG A 174 8.25 -14.28 -9.47
CA ARG A 174 9.33 -14.34 -8.47
C ARG A 174 10.54 -13.51 -8.90
N VAL A 175 11.39 -13.15 -7.95
CA VAL A 175 12.69 -12.54 -8.25
C VAL A 175 13.74 -13.61 -8.52
N VAL A 176 14.53 -13.42 -9.56
CA VAL A 176 15.71 -14.21 -9.91
C VAL A 176 16.92 -13.28 -9.88
N ILE A 177 17.98 -13.71 -9.21
CA ILE A 177 19.21 -12.95 -9.03
C ILE A 177 20.31 -13.61 -9.85
N PHE A 178 20.99 -12.80 -10.65
CA PHE A 178 22.00 -13.23 -11.61
C PHE A 178 23.35 -12.57 -11.31
N PRO A 179 24.47 -13.29 -11.51
CA PRO A 179 25.78 -12.66 -11.48
C PRO A 179 25.88 -11.68 -12.66
N LYS A 180 26.54 -10.54 -12.45
CA LYS A 180 26.97 -9.66 -13.53
C LYS A 180 28.25 -10.23 -14.15
N PRO A 181 28.37 -10.25 -15.48
CA PRO A 181 29.58 -10.67 -16.18
C PRO A 181 30.77 -9.73 -15.94
#